data_AF-A0A3D4Q7F4-F1
#
_entry.id   AF-A0A3D4Q7F4-F1
#
_cell.length_a   1.000
_cell.length_b   1.000
_cell.length_c   1.000
_cell.angle_alpha   90.00
_cell.angle_beta   90.00
_cell.angle_gamma   90.00
#
_symmetry.space_group_name_H-M   'P 1'
#
loop_
_entity.id
_entity.type
_entity.pdbx_description
1 polymer ?
#
loop_
_entity_poly.entity_id
_entity_poly.type
_entity_poly.pdbx_seq_one_letter_code
_entity_poly.pdbx_strand_id
1 'polypeptide(L)'
;MKKKTGAGQKTQLSLFLLQKLLLGLLVFDTISVAAEAEQGVDDTIYLPQGWDHHTRQTLSFTSFGSRFIPYDWFIALEQPDNTIAFRNNNYMAAMGFITTVADQYNPDGLPVGLVRDSDKKRGDYLGMTCAFCHTGQVKIHGKRIRIDGGQALIDYTQFEQATLAALKATLTNDEKFSRFSQAVIAAASTTRLTPELLKTQLQTRIVELEQHYAVNATSVPYGRGRLDAFGQIFNAIAAEALAMPENTRSPNAPTSYPVVWDASHLNVVQWNGSAPNKEPGPLFQNAITALAVYGTVSVAKDKLTYQSSIRISNLGDIQRDFYQLIAPQWPVEIAGALSAEKVAVGKKLYD
;
A
#
# COMPACT_ATOMS: atom_id res chain seq x y z
N MET A 1 -49.82 -58.57 -63.21
CA MET A 1 -48.82 -58.35 -64.28
C MET A 1 -47.64 -57.59 -63.69
N LYS A 2 -46.43 -58.17 -63.82
CA LYS A 2 -45.07 -57.68 -63.49
C LYS A 2 -44.72 -57.35 -62.01
N LYS A 3 -43.74 -58.13 -61.52
CA LYS A 3 -43.12 -58.21 -60.18
C LYS A 3 -41.87 -57.32 -60.06
N LYS A 4 -41.57 -56.86 -58.83
CA LYS A 4 -40.31 -57.02 -58.02
C LYS A 4 -40.12 -55.81 -57.07
N THR A 5 -40.39 -55.91 -55.77
CA THR A 5 -39.60 -56.43 -54.60
C THR A 5 -38.58 -55.45 -53.99
N GLY A 6 -38.64 -55.28 -52.65
CA GLY A 6 -37.55 -54.83 -51.75
C GLY A 6 -37.86 -53.54 -50.98
N ALA A 7 -38.24 -53.57 -49.69
CA ALA A 7 -37.37 -53.58 -48.50
C ALA A 7 -36.37 -52.40 -48.52
N GLY A 8 -36.28 -51.46 -47.58
CA GLY A 8 -36.39 -51.53 -46.13
C GLY A 8 -35.28 -50.63 -45.58
N GLN A 9 -35.64 -49.69 -44.71
CA GLN A 9 -34.90 -49.07 -43.61
C GLN A 9 -33.34 -49.10 -43.57
N LYS A 10 -32.78 -47.95 -43.15
CA LYS A 10 -31.42 -47.68 -42.61
C LYS A 10 -30.38 -47.21 -43.64
N THR A 11 -29.95 -45.95 -43.52
CA THR A 11 -28.55 -45.50 -43.29
C THR A 11 -28.48 -43.98 -43.49
N GLN A 12 -28.82 -43.19 -42.47
CA GLN A 12 -28.38 -41.80 -42.33
C GLN A 12 -27.67 -41.69 -40.98
N LEU A 13 -26.46 -42.23 -40.89
CA LEU A 13 -25.61 -42.04 -39.71
C LEU A 13 -24.14 -42.27 -40.09
N SER A 14 -23.62 -41.50 -41.06
CA SER A 14 -22.19 -41.57 -41.41
C SER A 14 -21.71 -40.27 -42.06
N LEU A 15 -21.89 -39.11 -41.40
CA LEU A 15 -21.20 -37.89 -41.84
C LEU A 15 -20.87 -36.88 -40.72
N PHE A 16 -20.97 -37.28 -39.43
CA PHE A 16 -20.71 -36.40 -38.28
C PHE A 16 -19.59 -36.89 -37.33
N LEU A 17 -18.76 -37.85 -37.75
CA LEU A 17 -17.68 -38.39 -36.92
C LEU A 17 -16.26 -38.28 -37.52
N LEU A 18 -16.05 -37.38 -38.49
CA LEU A 18 -14.72 -37.09 -39.05
C LEU A 18 -14.28 -35.64 -38.86
N GLN A 19 -14.66 -35.02 -37.74
CA GLN A 19 -14.21 -33.67 -37.37
C GLN A 19 -13.73 -33.59 -35.91
N LYS A 20 -13.16 -34.69 -35.39
CA LYS A 20 -12.47 -34.73 -34.09
C LYS A 20 -11.12 -35.46 -34.21
N LEU A 21 -10.22 -34.92 -35.02
CA LEU A 21 -8.80 -35.29 -35.02
C LEU A 21 -7.98 -34.25 -35.80
N LEU A 22 -8.08 -32.98 -35.39
CA LEU A 22 -6.97 -32.05 -35.54
C LEU A 22 -6.66 -31.49 -34.15
N LEU A 23 -5.76 -32.20 -33.49
CA LEU A 23 -5.00 -31.75 -32.35
C LEU A 23 -4.06 -30.65 -32.85
N GLY A 24 -4.58 -29.44 -33.02
CA GLY A 24 -3.79 -28.26 -33.32
C GLY A 24 -3.17 -27.76 -32.02
N LEU A 25 -1.86 -27.94 -31.86
CA LEU A 25 -1.06 -27.34 -30.81
C LEU A 25 -1.33 -25.83 -30.76
N LEU A 26 -2.09 -25.38 -29.76
CA LEU A 26 -2.02 -24.02 -29.29
C LEU A 26 -0.75 -23.92 -28.46
N VAL A 27 0.33 -23.51 -29.12
CA VAL A 27 1.50 -22.96 -28.43
C VAL A 27 0.99 -21.71 -27.71
N PHE A 28 0.74 -21.84 -26.41
CA PHE A 28 0.70 -20.68 -25.54
C PHE A 28 2.11 -20.11 -25.58
N ASP A 29 2.32 -19.09 -26.41
CA ASP A 29 3.45 -18.19 -26.24
C ASP A 29 3.27 -17.54 -24.87
N THR A 30 3.85 -18.17 -23.86
CA THR A 30 4.16 -17.52 -22.62
C THR A 30 5.14 -16.42 -22.97
N ILE A 31 4.63 -15.21 -23.21
CA ILE A 31 5.44 -14.00 -23.06
C ILE A 31 5.81 -13.98 -21.58
N SER A 32 6.91 -14.64 -21.27
CA SER A 32 7.63 -14.46 -20.02
C SER A 32 8.13 -13.03 -20.09
N VAL A 33 7.32 -12.09 -19.58
CA VAL A 33 7.84 -10.80 -19.15
C VAL A 33 8.78 -11.14 -18.01
N ALA A 34 10.05 -11.38 -18.37
CA ALA A 34 11.12 -11.39 -17.41
C ALA A 34 11.08 -10.01 -16.74
N ALA A 35 10.59 -9.97 -15.50
CA ALA A 35 10.84 -8.84 -14.63
C ALA A 35 12.36 -8.80 -14.48
N GLU A 36 13.00 -7.90 -15.22
CA GLU A 36 14.40 -7.54 -14.99
C GLU A 36 14.47 -6.92 -13.60
N ALA A 37 14.69 -7.78 -12.62
CA ALA A 37 15.15 -7.38 -11.30
C ALA A 37 16.60 -6.91 -11.48
N GLU A 38 16.77 -5.64 -11.82
CA GLU A 38 18.08 -5.00 -11.72
C GLU A 38 18.44 -4.88 -10.24
N GLN A 39 19.19 -5.86 -9.75
CA GLN A 39 20.06 -5.68 -8.60
C GLN A 39 21.30 -4.91 -9.05
N GLY A 40 21.34 -3.63 -8.72
CA GLY A 40 22.47 -2.73 -8.97
C GLY A 40 22.07 -1.34 -8.50
N VAL A 41 23.04 -0.61 -7.94
CA VAL A 41 23.01 0.79 -7.46
C VAL A 41 21.72 1.56 -7.74
N ASP A 42 21.12 2.17 -6.72
CA ASP A 42 19.90 2.97 -6.87
C ASP A 42 20.13 4.18 -7.79
N ASP A 43 20.01 3.98 -9.10
CA ASP A 43 20.09 5.01 -10.17
C ASP A 43 18.87 5.95 -10.16
N THR A 44 18.21 6.10 -9.01
CA THR A 44 17.08 7.00 -8.82
C THR A 44 17.59 8.44 -8.79
N ILE A 45 17.00 9.25 -9.66
CA ILE A 45 17.26 10.67 -9.73
C ILE A 45 16.26 11.40 -8.84
N TYR A 46 16.76 12.31 -8.01
CA TYR A 46 15.95 13.19 -7.18
C TYR A 46 15.97 14.59 -7.77
N LEU A 47 14.80 15.18 -7.97
CA LEU A 47 14.69 16.56 -8.43
C LEU A 47 14.83 17.52 -7.24
N PRO A 48 15.38 18.74 -7.44
CA PRO A 48 15.41 19.74 -6.38
C PRO A 48 13.98 20.12 -5.97
N GLN A 49 13.63 19.81 -4.72
CA GLN A 49 12.31 20.09 -4.13
C GLN A 49 12.40 20.73 -2.74
N GLY A 50 13.57 21.25 -2.36
CA GLY A 50 13.80 21.86 -1.04
C GLY A 50 14.27 20.89 0.04
N TRP A 51 14.21 19.58 -0.19
CA TRP A 51 14.76 18.57 0.71
C TRP A 51 16.12 18.04 0.26
N ASP A 52 17.05 17.97 1.21
CA ASP A 52 18.27 17.20 1.06
C ASP A 52 18.02 15.69 1.26
N HIS A 53 19.08 14.89 1.16
CA HIS A 53 18.99 13.44 1.36
C HIS A 53 18.57 13.08 2.79
N HIS A 54 19.08 13.79 3.81
CA HIS A 54 18.75 13.50 5.19
C HIS A 54 17.26 13.73 5.45
N THR A 55 16.74 14.92 5.12
CA THR A 55 15.33 15.26 5.32
C THR A 55 14.43 14.24 4.62
N ARG A 56 14.75 13.88 3.37
CA ARG A 56 14.00 12.87 2.62
C ARG A 56 13.96 11.50 3.32
N GLN A 57 15.11 11.00 3.77
CA GLN A 57 15.17 9.72 4.47
C GLN A 57 14.43 9.78 5.80
N THR A 58 14.59 10.85 6.58
CA THR A 58 13.85 11.07 7.82
C THR A 58 12.35 11.09 7.57
N LEU A 59 11.85 11.83 6.59
CA LEU A 59 10.42 11.94 6.31
C LEU A 59 9.83 10.64 5.76
N SER A 60 10.61 9.88 4.99
CA SER A 60 10.20 8.57 4.48
C SER A 60 9.96 7.56 5.61
N PHE A 61 10.73 7.64 6.69
CA PHE A 61 10.80 6.63 7.75
C PHE A 61 10.54 7.18 9.16
N THR A 62 9.88 8.34 9.29
CA THR A 62 9.40 8.84 10.59
C THR A 62 7.96 8.39 10.81
N SER A 63 7.75 7.54 11.81
CA SER A 63 6.41 7.09 12.19
C SER A 63 5.59 8.25 12.77
N PHE A 64 4.32 8.32 12.38
CA PHE A 64 3.31 9.15 13.06
C PHE A 64 2.40 8.36 14.01
N GLY A 65 2.66 7.06 14.20
CA GLY A 65 1.89 6.20 15.11
C GLY A 65 0.97 5.16 14.45
N SER A 66 1.15 4.87 13.16
CA SER A 66 0.50 3.75 12.48
C SER A 66 1.02 2.40 12.99
N ARG A 67 0.14 1.43 13.22
CA ARG A 67 0.48 0.09 13.77
C ARG A 67 -0.31 -1.02 13.07
N PHE A 68 0.16 -1.43 11.89
CA PHE A 68 -0.52 -2.40 11.04
C PHE A 68 -0.35 -3.86 11.50
N ILE A 69 0.88 -4.34 11.68
CA ILE A 69 1.14 -5.67 12.26
C ILE A 69 2.42 -5.59 13.10
N PRO A 70 2.68 -6.53 14.03
CA PRO A 70 3.95 -6.56 14.74
C PRO A 70 5.13 -6.58 13.76
N TYR A 71 6.18 -5.80 14.05
CA TYR A 71 7.27 -5.58 13.10
C TYR A 71 7.99 -6.87 12.74
N ASP A 72 8.34 -7.67 13.73
CA ASP A 72 9.05 -8.94 13.53
C ASP A 72 8.22 -9.94 12.73
N TRP A 73 6.88 -9.83 12.78
CA TRP A 73 6.02 -10.64 11.93
C TRP A 73 6.22 -10.27 10.48
N PHE A 74 6.18 -8.98 10.13
CA PHE A 74 6.41 -8.53 8.75
C PHE A 74 7.78 -8.97 8.21
N ILE A 75 8.82 -8.92 9.06
CA ILE A 75 10.17 -9.35 8.69
C ILE A 75 10.22 -10.86 8.40
N ALA A 76 9.52 -11.67 9.19
CA ALA A 76 9.51 -13.13 9.09
C ALA A 76 8.43 -13.70 8.15
N LEU A 77 7.48 -12.89 7.70
CA LEU A 77 6.31 -13.35 6.95
C LEU A 77 6.73 -13.87 5.57
N GLU A 78 6.21 -15.04 5.19
CA GLU A 78 6.32 -15.58 3.84
C GLU A 78 5.10 -15.14 3.01
N GLN A 79 5.25 -15.11 1.69
CA GLN A 79 4.11 -14.94 0.78
C GLN A 79 3.07 -16.06 0.98
N PRO A 80 1.78 -15.86 0.62
CA PRO A 80 0.73 -16.81 0.95
C PRO A 80 0.97 -18.23 0.40
N ASP A 81 1.45 -18.34 -0.83
CA ASP A 81 1.51 -19.57 -1.62
C ASP A 81 2.91 -20.21 -1.71
N ASN A 82 3.95 -19.53 -1.24
CA ASN A 82 5.34 -19.98 -1.34
C ASN A 82 6.18 -19.58 -0.11
N THR A 83 7.48 -19.86 -0.10
CA THR A 83 8.39 -19.58 1.04
C THR A 83 9.24 -18.31 0.86
N ILE A 84 9.00 -17.53 -0.18
CA ILE A 84 9.68 -16.26 -0.42
C ILE A 84 9.14 -15.25 0.60
N ALA A 85 10.02 -14.41 1.14
CA ALA A 85 9.63 -13.37 2.08
C ALA A 85 8.54 -12.44 1.47
N PHE A 86 7.56 -12.08 2.28
CA PHE A 86 6.50 -11.14 1.92
C PHE A 86 7.08 -9.77 1.53
N ARG A 87 8.09 -9.31 2.26
CA ARG A 87 8.81 -8.05 1.98
C ARG A 87 9.72 -8.09 0.75
N ASN A 88 9.74 -9.17 -0.03
CA ASN A 88 10.57 -9.26 -1.23
C ASN A 88 10.29 -8.09 -2.18
N ASN A 89 11.34 -7.44 -2.69
CA ASN A 89 11.22 -6.23 -3.50
C ASN A 89 10.34 -6.44 -4.74
N ASN A 90 10.42 -7.58 -5.43
CA ASN A 90 9.58 -7.83 -6.61
C ASN A 90 8.11 -7.96 -6.24
N TYR A 91 7.80 -8.61 -5.10
CA TYR A 91 6.44 -8.76 -4.60
C TYR A 91 5.84 -7.41 -4.18
N MET A 92 6.62 -6.59 -3.46
CA MET A 92 6.21 -5.24 -3.07
C MET A 92 6.07 -4.31 -4.28
N ALA A 93 7.02 -4.32 -5.21
CA ALA A 93 6.96 -3.52 -6.45
C ALA A 93 5.76 -3.91 -7.33
N ALA A 94 5.39 -5.20 -7.36
CA ALA A 94 4.18 -5.66 -8.04
C ALA A 94 2.91 -5.04 -7.45
N MET A 95 2.91 -4.64 -6.16
CA MET A 95 1.82 -3.87 -5.53
C MET A 95 2.02 -2.34 -5.64
N GLY A 96 3.01 -1.87 -6.39
CA GLY A 96 3.23 -0.45 -6.66
C GLY A 96 4.10 0.27 -5.63
N PHE A 97 4.72 -0.47 -4.69
CA PHE A 97 5.65 0.11 -3.74
C PHE A 97 6.95 0.56 -4.41
N ILE A 98 7.52 1.64 -3.90
CA ILE A 98 8.88 2.05 -4.22
C ILE A 98 9.82 1.32 -3.24
N THR A 99 10.52 0.32 -3.75
CA THR A 99 11.45 -0.50 -2.95
C THR A 99 12.82 0.14 -2.86
N THR A 100 13.48 0.00 -1.73
CA THR A 100 14.85 0.48 -1.53
C THR A 100 15.78 -0.66 -1.12
N VAL A 101 17.07 -0.36 -1.04
CA VAL A 101 18.05 -1.21 -0.35
C VAL A 101 18.21 -0.73 1.09
N ALA A 102 18.79 -1.58 1.94
CA ALA A 102 19.08 -1.22 3.32
C ALA A 102 20.17 -0.14 3.42
N ASP A 103 19.99 0.80 4.33
CA ASP A 103 20.97 1.84 4.65
C ASP A 103 20.91 2.24 6.15
N GLN A 104 21.59 3.31 6.53
CA GLN A 104 21.61 3.78 7.93
C GLN A 104 20.26 4.31 8.44
N TYR A 105 19.35 4.72 7.55
CA TYR A 105 18.03 5.25 7.90
C TYR A 105 16.95 4.17 7.86
N ASN A 106 17.16 3.14 7.03
CA ASN A 106 16.26 2.04 6.78
C ASN A 106 17.05 0.72 6.75
N PRO A 107 17.50 0.22 7.92
CA PRO A 107 18.42 -0.92 8.00
C PRO A 107 17.83 -2.24 7.52
N ASP A 108 16.49 -2.35 7.46
CA ASP A 108 15.80 -3.54 6.98
C ASP A 108 15.37 -3.45 5.50
N GLY A 109 15.67 -2.34 4.83
CA GLY A 109 15.33 -2.13 3.41
C GLY A 109 13.83 -2.11 3.15
N LEU A 110 13.04 -1.54 4.06
CA LEU A 110 11.60 -1.37 3.90
C LEU A 110 11.29 -0.50 2.67
N PRO A 111 10.22 -0.80 1.91
CA PRO A 111 9.71 0.13 0.92
C PRO A 111 9.44 1.53 1.49
N VAL A 112 9.61 2.55 0.65
CA VAL A 112 9.37 3.95 1.03
C VAL A 112 7.97 4.10 1.63
N GLY A 113 7.90 4.68 2.82
CA GLY A 113 6.65 4.88 3.54
C GLY A 113 6.26 3.77 4.50
N LEU A 114 6.91 2.61 4.48
CA LEU A 114 6.79 1.61 5.54
C LEU A 114 7.86 1.86 6.61
N VAL A 115 7.47 1.77 7.88
CA VAL A 115 8.34 2.16 9.01
C VAL A 115 8.21 1.20 10.19
N ARG A 116 9.25 1.12 11.01
CA ARG A 116 9.19 0.55 12.36
C ARG A 116 8.65 1.59 13.35
N ASP A 117 7.44 1.39 13.87
CA ASP A 117 6.88 2.15 14.99
C ASP A 117 7.26 1.47 16.32
N SER A 118 8.28 1.98 17.02
CA SER A 118 8.73 1.36 18.28
C SER A 118 7.92 1.81 19.50
N ASP A 119 7.30 0.86 20.21
CA ASP A 119 6.57 1.09 21.46
C ASP A 119 7.22 0.32 22.62
N LYS A 120 7.81 1.07 23.57
CA LYS A 120 8.50 0.48 24.73
C LYS A 120 7.64 -0.45 25.58
N LYS A 121 6.30 -0.33 25.53
CA LYS A 121 5.36 -1.13 26.31
C LYS A 121 4.71 -2.24 25.50
N ARG A 122 4.44 -2.01 24.22
CA ARG A 122 3.63 -2.90 23.36
C ARG A 122 4.44 -3.62 22.28
N GLY A 123 5.75 -3.39 22.20
CA GLY A 123 6.61 -3.90 21.15
C GLY A 123 6.54 -3.06 19.88
N ASP A 124 7.32 -3.44 18.89
CA ASP A 124 7.46 -2.68 17.65
C ASP A 124 6.44 -3.16 16.62
N TYR A 125 5.91 -2.22 15.83
CA TYR A 125 4.94 -2.48 14.77
C TYR A 125 5.48 -2.02 13.42
N LEU A 126 5.11 -2.72 12.36
CA LEU A 126 5.13 -2.15 11.02
C LEU A 126 4.01 -1.10 10.94
N GLY A 127 4.36 0.12 10.57
CA GLY A 127 3.43 1.20 10.31
C GLY A 127 3.64 1.82 8.93
N MET A 128 2.74 2.75 8.59
CA MET A 128 2.88 3.64 7.44
C MET A 128 3.27 5.06 7.87
N THR A 129 3.97 5.78 6.99
CA THR A 129 4.27 7.23 7.11
C THR A 129 3.54 8.02 6.03
N CYS A 130 3.67 9.35 6.02
CA CYS A 130 3.09 10.18 4.96
C CYS A 130 3.62 9.79 3.57
N ALA A 131 4.88 9.36 3.49
CA ALA A 131 5.53 8.97 2.24
C ALA A 131 4.91 7.73 1.59
N PHE A 132 4.16 6.92 2.36
CA PHE A 132 3.45 5.75 1.83
C PHE A 132 2.41 6.14 0.76
N CYS A 133 1.68 7.25 0.99
CA CYS A 133 0.72 7.80 0.03
C CYS A 133 1.32 8.94 -0.82
N HIS A 134 2.25 9.69 -0.24
CA HIS A 134 2.74 10.96 -0.76
C HIS A 134 4.19 10.89 -1.23
N THR A 135 4.57 9.81 -1.90
CA THR A 135 5.83 9.75 -2.63
C THR A 135 5.62 9.06 -3.98
N GLY A 136 5.90 9.80 -5.04
CA GLY A 136 5.73 9.33 -6.41
C GLY A 136 7.04 8.87 -7.03
N GLN A 137 6.94 8.03 -8.05
CA GLN A 137 8.07 7.68 -8.90
C GLN A 137 7.60 7.56 -10.34
N VAL A 138 8.37 8.15 -11.26
CA VAL A 138 8.14 8.05 -12.70
C VAL A 138 9.37 7.52 -13.41
N LYS A 139 9.18 6.98 -14.62
CA LYS A 139 10.27 6.55 -15.50
C LYS A 139 10.24 7.39 -16.77
N ILE A 140 11.29 8.16 -17.02
CA ILE A 140 11.45 8.99 -18.22
C ILE A 140 12.69 8.50 -18.96
N HIS A 141 12.51 8.06 -20.22
CA HIS A 141 13.59 7.51 -21.06
C HIS A 141 14.49 6.49 -20.34
N GLY A 142 13.90 5.55 -19.60
CA GLY A 142 14.65 4.54 -18.87
C GLY A 142 15.07 4.96 -17.45
N LYS A 143 15.16 6.25 -17.16
CA LYS A 143 15.63 6.78 -15.87
C LYS A 143 14.50 6.89 -14.85
N ARG A 144 14.72 6.39 -13.63
CA ARG A 144 13.79 6.51 -12.52
C ARG A 144 13.95 7.88 -11.87
N ILE A 145 12.85 8.58 -11.67
CA ILE A 145 12.81 9.87 -10.99
C ILE A 145 11.90 9.75 -9.80
N ARG A 146 12.44 9.99 -8.60
CA ARG A 146 11.66 10.12 -7.37
C ARG A 146 11.07 11.52 -7.28
N ILE A 147 9.81 11.58 -6.86
CA ILE A 147 9.12 12.82 -6.61
C ILE A 147 8.62 12.83 -5.16
N ASP A 148 9.31 13.61 -4.32
CA ASP A 148 8.93 13.79 -2.91
C ASP A 148 7.62 14.56 -2.84
N GLY A 149 6.71 14.13 -1.97
CA GLY A 149 5.36 14.69 -1.92
C GLY A 149 4.51 14.41 -3.17
N GLY A 150 4.97 13.55 -4.07
CA GLY A 150 4.21 13.12 -5.24
C GLY A 150 3.14 12.08 -4.90
N GLN A 151 2.33 11.72 -5.90
CA GLN A 151 1.32 10.67 -5.76
C GLN A 151 1.96 9.29 -5.81
N ALA A 152 1.81 8.48 -4.75
CA ALA A 152 2.15 7.07 -4.79
C ALA A 152 1.21 6.29 -5.72
N LEU A 153 1.70 5.22 -6.34
CA LEU A 153 0.91 4.31 -7.19
C LEU A 153 0.74 2.93 -6.54
N ILE A 154 0.81 2.88 -5.21
CA ILE A 154 0.55 1.69 -4.41
C ILE A 154 -0.89 1.21 -4.58
N ASP A 155 -1.09 -0.10 -4.56
CA ASP A 155 -2.39 -0.72 -4.39
C ASP A 155 -2.61 -1.04 -2.91
N TYR A 156 -3.24 -0.10 -2.21
CA TYR A 156 -3.46 -0.18 -0.75
C TYR A 156 -4.26 -1.42 -0.38
N THR A 157 -5.39 -1.63 -1.05
CA THR A 157 -6.29 -2.76 -0.80
C THR A 157 -5.60 -4.09 -1.09
N GLN A 158 -4.82 -4.18 -2.17
CA GLN A 158 -4.06 -5.40 -2.46
C GLN A 158 -3.00 -5.69 -1.39
N PHE A 159 -2.32 -4.67 -0.86
CA PHE A 159 -1.34 -4.84 0.22
C PHE A 159 -1.98 -5.36 1.51
N GLU A 160 -3.12 -4.80 1.89
CA GLU A 160 -3.93 -5.26 3.03
C GLU A 160 -4.36 -6.71 2.85
N GLN A 161 -4.98 -7.04 1.72
CA GLN A 161 -5.47 -8.38 1.42
C GLN A 161 -4.33 -9.41 1.34
N ALA A 162 -3.20 -9.04 0.73
CA ALA A 162 -2.03 -9.89 0.64
C ALA A 162 -1.44 -10.18 2.02
N THR A 163 -1.38 -9.17 2.90
CA THR A 163 -0.91 -9.34 4.28
C THR A 163 -1.82 -10.29 5.05
N LEU A 164 -3.14 -10.08 4.99
CA LEU A 164 -4.10 -10.97 5.64
C LEU A 164 -4.03 -12.41 5.11
N ALA A 165 -3.88 -12.58 3.80
CA ALA A 165 -3.71 -13.89 3.18
C ALA A 165 -2.43 -14.58 3.67
N ALA A 166 -1.33 -13.85 3.79
CA ALA A 166 -0.06 -14.37 4.27
C ALA A 166 -0.12 -14.78 5.76
N LEU A 167 -0.79 -13.98 6.60
CA LEU A 167 -1.04 -14.33 8.01
C LEU A 167 -1.90 -15.58 8.14
N LYS A 168 -2.98 -15.69 7.35
CA LYS A 168 -3.85 -16.88 7.33
C LYS A 168 -3.13 -18.13 6.85
N ALA A 169 -2.33 -18.02 5.79
CA ALA A 169 -1.51 -19.13 5.30
C ALA A 169 -0.49 -19.57 6.36
N THR A 170 0.12 -18.61 7.08
CA THR A 170 1.01 -18.89 8.20
C THR A 170 0.29 -19.60 9.35
N LEU A 171 -0.95 -19.21 9.66
CA LEU A 171 -1.73 -19.83 10.74
C LEU A 171 -2.17 -21.27 10.42
N THR A 172 -2.48 -21.55 9.15
CA THR A 172 -3.13 -22.79 8.71
C THR A 172 -2.17 -23.84 8.15
N ASN A 173 -0.93 -23.47 7.86
CA ASN A 173 0.13 -24.38 7.42
C ASN A 173 1.17 -24.55 8.54
N ASP A 174 1.27 -25.76 9.11
CA ASP A 174 2.13 -26.03 10.26
C ASP A 174 3.62 -25.82 9.96
N GLU A 175 4.09 -26.09 8.75
CA GLU A 175 5.49 -25.86 8.36
C GLU A 175 5.80 -24.36 8.26
N LYS A 176 4.89 -23.58 7.66
CA LYS A 176 5.00 -22.11 7.63
C LYS A 176 4.98 -21.53 9.03
N PHE A 177 4.03 -21.98 9.87
CA PHE A 177 3.95 -21.56 11.26
C PHE A 177 5.23 -21.89 12.03
N SER A 178 5.81 -23.07 11.81
CA SER A 178 7.07 -23.46 12.46
C SER A 178 8.21 -22.51 12.10
N ARG A 179 8.43 -22.20 10.82
CA ARG A 179 9.50 -21.27 10.40
C ARG A 179 9.26 -19.85 10.91
N PHE A 180 8.03 -19.36 10.76
CA PHE A 180 7.61 -18.06 11.26
C PHE A 180 7.83 -17.93 12.78
N SER A 181 7.37 -18.91 13.55
CA SER A 181 7.48 -18.89 15.01
C SER A 181 8.93 -18.93 15.48
N GLN A 182 9.78 -19.75 14.85
CA GLN A 182 11.21 -19.79 15.16
C GLN A 182 11.86 -18.43 14.88
N ALA A 183 11.59 -17.81 13.73
CA ALA A 183 12.16 -16.52 13.38
C ALA A 183 11.71 -15.39 14.33
N VAL A 184 10.40 -15.32 14.65
CA VAL A 184 9.84 -14.30 15.55
C VAL A 184 10.35 -14.49 16.98
N ILE A 185 10.41 -15.73 17.49
CA ILE A 185 10.92 -16.01 18.84
C ILE A 185 12.42 -15.68 18.94
N ALA A 186 13.21 -15.96 17.90
CA ALA A 186 14.63 -15.62 17.88
C ALA A 186 14.88 -14.10 17.87
N ALA A 187 14.00 -13.31 17.25
CA ALA A 187 14.06 -11.86 17.24
C ALA A 187 13.56 -11.21 18.55
N ALA A 188 12.73 -11.91 19.32
CA ALA A 188 12.13 -11.39 20.54
C ALA A 188 13.17 -11.13 21.64
N SER A 189 13.43 -9.85 21.92
CA SER A 189 14.46 -9.43 22.86
C SER A 189 14.01 -9.32 24.32
N THR A 190 12.69 -9.26 24.58
CA THR A 190 12.18 -8.87 25.92
C THR A 190 11.04 -9.74 26.47
N THR A 191 10.30 -10.45 25.63
CA THR A 191 9.14 -11.26 26.05
C THR A 191 9.41 -12.73 25.80
N ARG A 192 9.11 -13.59 26.78
CA ARG A 192 9.15 -15.05 26.61
C ARG A 192 7.96 -15.49 25.75
N LEU A 193 8.09 -15.31 24.44
CA LEU A 193 7.14 -15.80 23.44
C LEU A 193 7.28 -17.31 23.30
N THR A 194 6.15 -18.02 23.35
CA THR A 194 6.07 -19.45 22.97
C THR A 194 5.31 -19.58 21.66
N PRO A 195 5.50 -20.67 20.90
CA PRO A 195 4.71 -20.91 19.69
C PRO A 195 3.20 -20.88 19.92
N GLU A 196 2.70 -21.38 21.06
CA GLU A 196 1.27 -21.42 21.38
C GLU A 196 0.71 -20.01 21.62
N LEU A 197 1.46 -19.18 22.36
CA LEU A 197 1.09 -17.78 22.58
C LEU A 197 1.11 -17.01 21.26
N LEU A 198 2.13 -17.23 20.42
CA LEU A 198 2.24 -16.59 19.11
C LEU A 198 1.09 -17.00 18.18
N LYS A 199 0.68 -18.27 18.18
CA LYS A 199 -0.47 -18.76 17.41
C LYS A 199 -1.76 -18.05 17.83
N THR A 200 -1.95 -17.88 19.15
CA THR A 200 -3.09 -17.16 19.71
C THR A 200 -3.08 -15.68 19.31
N GLN A 201 -1.92 -15.01 19.41
CA GLN A 201 -1.78 -13.62 18.96
C GLN A 201 -2.06 -13.47 17.46
N LEU A 202 -1.57 -14.40 16.64
CA LEU A 202 -1.79 -14.42 15.20
C LEU A 202 -3.27 -14.57 14.86
N GLN A 203 -3.98 -15.48 15.55
CA GLN A 203 -5.44 -15.63 15.42
C GLN A 203 -6.19 -14.34 15.77
N THR A 204 -5.87 -13.73 16.92
CA THR A 204 -6.48 -12.46 17.34
C THR A 204 -6.26 -11.37 16.30
N ARG A 205 -5.02 -11.21 15.80
CA ARG A 205 -4.72 -10.16 14.82
C ARG A 205 -5.42 -10.38 13.49
N ILE A 206 -5.54 -11.63 13.03
CA ILE A 206 -6.31 -11.97 11.83
C ILE A 206 -7.77 -11.53 11.99
N VAL A 207 -8.40 -11.83 13.13
CA VAL A 207 -9.79 -11.43 13.41
C VAL A 207 -9.94 -9.90 13.44
N GLU A 208 -9.02 -9.19 14.09
CA GLU A 208 -9.02 -7.72 14.11
C GLU A 208 -8.92 -7.13 12.70
N LEU A 209 -8.04 -7.67 11.85
CA LEU A 209 -7.89 -7.23 10.47
C LEU A 209 -9.13 -7.54 9.62
N GLU A 210 -9.72 -8.73 9.79
CA GLU A 210 -10.97 -9.09 9.10
C GLU A 210 -12.12 -8.15 9.47
N GLN A 211 -12.24 -7.79 10.76
CA GLN A 211 -13.23 -6.84 11.22
C GLN A 211 -12.99 -5.44 10.61
N HIS A 212 -11.74 -4.97 10.64
CA HIS A 212 -11.37 -3.70 10.03
C HIS A 212 -11.69 -3.66 8.53
N TYR A 213 -11.40 -4.74 7.79
CA TYR A 213 -11.68 -4.83 6.36
C TYR A 213 -13.17 -4.91 6.07
N ALA A 214 -13.94 -5.57 6.92
CA ALA A 214 -15.39 -5.62 6.80
C ALA A 214 -16.02 -4.25 7.02
N VAL A 215 -15.54 -3.49 8.01
CA VAL A 215 -15.98 -2.11 8.27
C VAL A 215 -15.66 -1.20 7.08
N ASN A 216 -14.52 -1.40 6.43
CA ASN A 216 -14.09 -0.62 5.27
C ASN A 216 -14.42 -1.25 3.91
N ALA A 217 -15.36 -2.19 3.86
CA ALA A 217 -15.74 -2.87 2.64
C ALA A 217 -16.40 -1.92 1.63
N THR A 218 -16.00 -2.04 0.36
CA THR A 218 -16.54 -1.27 -0.76
C THR A 218 -16.82 -2.19 -1.94
N SER A 219 -17.83 -1.87 -2.73
CA SER A 219 -18.23 -2.68 -3.89
C SER A 219 -17.31 -2.51 -5.09
N VAL A 220 -16.53 -1.43 -5.12
CA VAL A 220 -15.63 -1.10 -6.23
C VAL A 220 -14.21 -1.02 -5.68
N PRO A 221 -13.29 -1.89 -6.12
CA PRO A 221 -11.88 -1.77 -5.77
C PRO A 221 -11.34 -0.38 -6.13
N TYR A 222 -10.57 0.24 -5.23
CA TYR A 222 -10.01 1.57 -5.47
C TYR A 222 -9.02 1.60 -6.63
N GLY A 223 -8.28 0.50 -6.80
CA GLY A 223 -7.15 0.40 -7.72
C GLY A 223 -5.93 1.18 -7.21
N ARG A 224 -4.90 1.26 -8.05
CA ARG A 224 -3.62 1.89 -7.70
C ARG A 224 -3.74 3.40 -7.50
N GLY A 225 -3.03 3.89 -6.50
CA GLY A 225 -2.83 5.32 -6.24
C GLY A 225 -4.06 6.04 -5.70
N ARG A 226 -5.08 5.29 -5.26
CA ARG A 226 -6.35 5.84 -4.79
C ARG A 226 -6.78 5.24 -3.47
N LEU A 227 -7.44 6.06 -2.65
CA LEU A 227 -8.03 5.66 -1.38
C LEU A 227 -9.18 6.60 -1.06
N ASP A 228 -10.25 6.07 -0.46
CA ASP A 228 -11.22 6.90 0.26
C ASP A 228 -10.76 7.03 1.71
N ALA A 229 -9.73 7.87 1.91
CA ALA A 229 -9.11 8.04 3.22
C ALA A 229 -10.11 8.63 4.23
N PHE A 230 -11.01 9.51 3.80
CA PHE A 230 -12.04 10.08 4.66
C PHE A 230 -13.01 9.02 5.15
N GLY A 231 -13.56 8.20 4.25
CA GLY A 231 -14.46 7.11 4.63
C GLY A 231 -13.81 6.17 5.64
N GLN A 232 -12.53 5.82 5.44
CA GLN A 232 -11.79 5.01 6.42
C GLN A 232 -11.54 5.71 7.75
N ILE A 233 -11.19 7.01 7.76
CA ILE A 233 -11.07 7.82 9.00
C ILE A 233 -12.40 7.81 9.77
N PHE A 234 -13.50 8.08 9.08
CA PHE A 234 -14.82 8.13 9.71
C PHE A 234 -15.20 6.79 10.31
N ASN A 235 -14.95 5.68 9.62
CA ASN A 235 -15.21 4.36 10.16
C ASN A 235 -14.31 4.02 11.35
N ALA A 236 -13.01 4.32 11.28
CA ALA A 236 -12.06 4.07 12.37
C ALA A 236 -12.46 4.81 13.66
N ILE A 237 -13.01 6.01 13.53
CA ILE A 237 -13.45 6.81 14.68
C ILE A 237 -14.88 6.43 15.09
N ALA A 238 -15.83 6.62 14.19
CA ALA A 238 -17.25 6.58 14.51
C ALA A 238 -17.78 5.16 14.71
N ALA A 239 -17.18 4.15 14.08
CA ALA A 239 -17.56 2.75 14.26
C ALA A 239 -16.62 2.01 15.21
N GLU A 240 -15.32 2.04 14.97
CA GLU A 240 -14.36 1.23 15.73
C GLU A 240 -14.02 1.85 17.10
N ALA A 241 -13.48 3.08 17.13
CA ALA A 241 -13.05 3.71 18.37
C ALA A 241 -14.18 3.98 19.36
N LEU A 242 -15.39 4.28 18.87
CA LEU A 242 -16.59 4.47 19.69
C LEU A 242 -17.34 3.16 19.99
N ALA A 243 -16.95 2.04 19.38
CA ALA A 243 -17.64 0.75 19.46
C ALA A 243 -19.14 0.84 19.07
N MET A 244 -19.41 1.51 17.95
CA MET A 244 -20.76 1.75 17.41
C MET A 244 -20.85 1.25 15.95
N PRO A 245 -20.95 -0.08 15.73
CA PRO A 245 -20.91 -0.66 14.39
C PRO A 245 -21.99 -0.12 13.42
N GLU A 246 -23.11 0.36 13.94
CA GLU A 246 -24.19 1.01 13.18
C GLU A 246 -23.77 2.31 12.46
N ASN A 247 -22.66 2.92 12.88
CA ASN A 247 -22.10 4.10 12.24
C ASN A 247 -21.28 3.77 10.97
N THR A 248 -21.00 2.49 10.71
CA THR A 248 -20.23 2.06 9.53
C THR A 248 -20.87 2.57 8.24
N ARG A 249 -20.08 3.20 7.38
CA ARG A 249 -20.48 3.59 6.02
C ARG A 249 -19.44 3.10 5.03
N SER A 250 -19.89 2.57 3.89
CA SER A 250 -18.96 2.10 2.86
C SER A 250 -18.11 3.26 2.35
N PRO A 251 -16.77 3.18 2.43
CA PRO A 251 -15.88 4.17 1.86
C PRO A 251 -15.87 4.00 0.32
N ASN A 252 -16.73 4.72 -0.37
CA ASN A 252 -17.04 4.51 -1.80
C ASN A 252 -16.70 5.70 -2.70
N ALA A 253 -15.95 6.68 -2.18
CA ALA A 253 -15.52 7.86 -2.91
C ALA A 253 -13.98 7.97 -3.01
N PRO A 254 -13.29 6.97 -3.60
CA PRO A 254 -11.83 7.00 -3.66
C PRO A 254 -11.32 8.15 -4.53
N THR A 255 -10.33 8.86 -4.03
CA THR A 255 -9.60 9.91 -4.77
C THR A 255 -8.15 9.51 -4.90
N SER A 256 -7.45 10.11 -5.87
CA SER A 256 -6.00 9.92 -5.98
C SER A 256 -5.29 10.51 -4.76
N TYR A 257 -4.15 9.97 -4.34
CA TYR A 257 -3.36 10.66 -3.31
C TYR A 257 -2.93 12.03 -3.84
N PRO A 258 -3.29 13.14 -3.17
CA PRO A 258 -2.91 14.46 -3.64
C PRO A 258 -1.40 14.63 -3.55
N VAL A 259 -0.85 15.42 -4.46
CA VAL A 259 0.51 15.93 -4.29
C VAL A 259 0.53 16.90 -3.11
N VAL A 260 1.60 16.89 -2.35
CA VAL A 260 1.75 17.66 -1.11
C VAL A 260 2.96 18.59 -1.13
N TRP A 261 3.70 18.63 -2.25
CA TRP A 261 4.57 19.76 -2.53
C TRP A 261 3.73 21.04 -2.64
N ASP A 262 4.23 22.16 -2.13
CA ASP A 262 3.54 23.45 -2.02
C ASP A 262 2.26 23.46 -1.16
N ALA A 263 1.78 22.31 -0.67
CA ALA A 263 0.52 22.21 0.05
C ALA A 263 0.52 23.06 1.33
N SER A 264 1.67 23.21 2.00
CA SER A 264 1.84 24.07 3.17
C SER A 264 1.59 25.57 2.90
N HIS A 265 1.51 25.99 1.63
CA HIS A 265 1.26 27.38 1.23
C HIS A 265 -0.17 27.62 0.74
N LEU A 266 -1.02 26.58 0.69
CA LEU A 266 -2.43 26.70 0.30
C LEU A 266 -3.28 27.19 1.46
N ASN A 267 -4.38 27.90 1.19
CA ASN A 267 -5.32 28.37 2.23
C ASN A 267 -6.15 27.21 2.81
N VAL A 268 -6.52 26.27 1.94
CA VAL A 268 -7.30 25.07 2.26
C VAL A 268 -6.65 23.86 1.60
N VAL A 269 -6.82 22.70 2.21
CA VAL A 269 -6.33 21.41 1.72
C VAL A 269 -7.49 20.42 1.61
N GLN A 270 -7.18 19.18 1.21
CA GLN A 270 -8.12 18.13 0.81
C GLN A 270 -8.73 18.38 -0.57
N TRP A 271 -9.12 17.32 -1.27
CA TRP A 271 -9.66 17.42 -2.64
C TRP A 271 -10.90 18.30 -2.74
N ASN A 272 -11.70 18.37 -1.69
CA ASN A 272 -12.90 19.21 -1.61
C ASN A 272 -12.65 20.59 -0.98
N GLY A 273 -11.41 20.93 -0.62
CA GLY A 273 -11.06 22.21 0.01
C GLY A 273 -11.71 22.44 1.38
N SER A 274 -12.14 21.39 2.08
CA SER A 274 -12.94 21.53 3.31
C SER A 274 -12.12 21.87 4.55
N ALA A 275 -10.80 21.71 4.49
CA ALA A 275 -9.96 21.81 5.68
C ALA A 275 -9.06 23.05 5.63
N PRO A 276 -9.20 23.99 6.59
CA PRO A 276 -8.31 25.15 6.70
C PRO A 276 -6.87 24.70 6.95
N ASN A 277 -5.93 25.30 6.24
CA ASN A 277 -4.52 24.96 6.34
C ASN A 277 -3.74 25.87 7.31
N LYS A 278 -4.43 26.79 7.98
CA LYS A 278 -3.85 27.65 9.02
C LYS A 278 -3.69 26.87 10.32
N GLU A 279 -2.57 27.05 11.01
CA GLU A 279 -2.33 26.43 12.32
C GLU A 279 -3.47 26.71 13.33
N PRO A 280 -3.83 25.72 14.18
CA PRO A 280 -3.25 24.36 14.29
C PRO A 280 -3.91 23.32 13.35
N GLY A 281 -4.59 23.76 12.30
CA GLY A 281 -5.39 22.93 11.39
C GLY A 281 -4.64 21.72 10.83
N PRO A 282 -3.45 21.87 10.21
CA PRO A 282 -2.75 20.76 9.58
C PRO A 282 -2.34 19.68 10.60
N LEU A 283 -1.90 20.07 11.79
CA LEU A 283 -1.53 19.11 12.85
C LEU A 283 -2.73 18.24 13.26
N PHE A 284 -3.90 18.84 13.42
CA PHE A 284 -5.13 18.09 13.75
C PHE A 284 -5.53 17.12 12.63
N GLN A 285 -5.45 17.56 11.37
CA GLN A 285 -5.74 16.73 10.20
C GLN A 285 -4.79 15.53 10.08
N ASN A 286 -3.49 15.76 10.30
CA ASN A 286 -2.49 14.70 10.23
C ASN A 286 -2.66 13.69 11.37
N ALA A 287 -3.04 14.16 12.57
CA ALA A 287 -3.31 13.29 13.71
C ALA A 287 -4.49 12.33 13.44
N ILE A 288 -5.60 12.81 12.86
CA ILE A 288 -6.73 11.93 12.51
C ILE A 288 -6.42 11.01 11.33
N THR A 289 -5.55 11.44 10.41
CA THR A 289 -5.09 10.60 9.29
C THR A 289 -4.32 9.38 9.80
N ALA A 290 -3.55 9.53 10.89
CA ALA A 290 -2.89 8.39 11.51
C ALA A 290 -3.89 7.28 11.90
N LEU A 291 -5.08 7.64 12.37
CA LEU A 291 -6.14 6.67 12.73
C LEU A 291 -6.69 5.93 11.50
N ALA A 292 -6.72 6.57 10.32
CA ALA A 292 -7.13 5.92 9.07
C ALA A 292 -6.26 4.73 8.71
N VAL A 293 -4.96 4.85 8.97
CA VAL A 293 -3.96 3.86 8.58
C VAL A 293 -3.38 3.21 9.84
N TYR A 294 -4.26 2.59 10.62
CA TYR A 294 -3.90 1.76 11.78
C TYR A 294 -3.31 2.48 12.99
N GLY A 295 -3.53 3.78 13.13
CA GLY A 295 -3.37 4.47 14.41
C GLY A 295 -4.45 4.00 15.39
N THR A 296 -4.10 3.92 16.68
CA THR A 296 -5.00 3.45 17.72
C THR A 296 -5.38 4.58 18.65
N VAL A 297 -6.63 4.57 19.12
CA VAL A 297 -7.12 5.45 20.17
C VAL A 297 -8.06 4.68 21.10
N SER A 298 -7.93 4.88 22.40
CA SER A 298 -8.78 4.27 23.42
C SER A 298 -9.72 5.32 24.01
N VAL A 299 -10.98 5.30 23.57
CA VAL A 299 -12.02 6.24 24.01
C VAL A 299 -12.76 5.67 25.21
N ALA A 300 -12.24 5.94 26.42
CA ALA A 300 -12.92 5.55 27.65
C ALA A 300 -14.01 6.59 28.01
N LYS A 301 -15.23 6.11 28.30
CA LYS A 301 -16.41 6.97 28.56
C LYS A 301 -16.27 7.91 29.75
N ASP A 302 -15.37 7.61 30.68
CA ASP A 302 -15.14 8.28 31.95
C ASP A 302 -13.89 9.16 31.97
N LYS A 303 -13.19 9.33 30.83
CA LYS A 303 -11.94 10.09 30.74
C LYS A 303 -12.05 11.26 29.77
N LEU A 304 -11.42 12.38 30.15
CA LEU A 304 -11.28 13.57 29.31
C LEU A 304 -10.05 13.50 28.38
N THR A 305 -9.18 12.49 28.56
CA THR A 305 -8.02 12.26 27.72
C THR A 305 -8.00 10.81 27.25
N TYR A 306 -7.58 10.62 26.00
CA TYR A 306 -7.54 9.32 25.34
C TYR A 306 -6.10 8.91 25.09
N GLN A 307 -5.77 7.66 25.44
CA GLN A 307 -4.50 7.09 25.03
C GLN A 307 -4.55 6.81 23.54
N SER A 308 -3.54 7.25 22.80
CA SER A 308 -3.40 6.97 21.37
C SER A 308 -1.97 6.58 21.02
N SER A 309 -1.80 5.96 19.85
CA SER A 309 -0.47 5.71 19.27
C SER A 309 0.09 6.92 18.52
N ILE A 310 -0.70 7.98 18.34
CA ILE A 310 -0.35 9.16 17.53
C ILE A 310 0.89 9.86 18.12
N ARG A 311 1.89 10.10 17.28
CA ARG A 311 3.15 10.77 17.66
C ARG A 311 3.10 12.26 17.31
N ILE A 312 2.48 13.05 18.18
CA ILE A 312 2.29 14.50 17.93
C ILE A 312 3.61 15.25 17.71
N SER A 313 4.67 14.94 18.48
CA SER A 313 5.98 15.57 18.27
C SER A 313 6.53 15.28 16.86
N ASN A 314 6.48 14.02 16.44
CA ASN A 314 6.91 13.62 15.09
C ASN A 314 6.07 14.31 14.01
N LEU A 315 4.76 14.44 14.21
CA LEU A 315 3.89 15.15 13.28
C LEU A 315 4.26 16.63 13.16
N GLY A 316 4.66 17.28 14.26
CA GLY A 316 5.18 18.65 14.23
C GLY A 316 6.48 18.77 13.44
N ASP A 317 7.41 17.82 13.61
CA ASP A 317 8.66 17.76 12.84
C ASP A 317 8.39 17.54 11.34
N ILE A 318 7.54 16.57 11.01
CA ILE A 318 7.09 16.30 9.65
C ILE A 318 6.52 17.57 9.02
N GLN A 319 5.58 18.22 9.70
CA GLN A 319 4.90 19.41 9.18
C GLN A 319 5.86 20.59 8.91
N ARG A 320 6.84 20.80 9.80
CA ARG A 320 7.88 21.80 9.60
C ARG A 320 8.68 21.52 8.33
N ASP A 321 9.08 20.28 8.11
CA ASP A 321 9.93 19.94 6.97
C ASP A 321 9.13 19.93 5.66
N PHE A 322 7.85 19.57 5.68
CA PHE A 322 6.92 19.73 4.56
C PHE A 322 6.73 21.19 4.12
N TYR A 323 6.91 22.16 5.02
CA TYR A 323 6.88 23.58 4.65
C TYR A 323 7.98 23.97 3.64
N GLN A 324 9.07 23.21 3.58
CA GLN A 324 10.17 23.45 2.63
C GLN A 324 9.95 22.73 1.29
N LEU A 325 8.96 21.84 1.21
CA LEU A 325 8.76 20.98 0.05
C LEU A 325 8.03 21.73 -1.07
N ILE A 326 8.70 21.94 -2.19
CA ILE A 326 8.18 22.67 -3.34
C ILE A 326 8.02 21.78 -4.58
N ALA A 327 7.19 22.22 -5.53
CA ALA A 327 7.05 21.51 -6.81
C ALA A 327 8.41 21.35 -7.52
N PRO A 328 8.71 20.15 -8.05
CA PRO A 328 9.92 19.94 -8.81
C PRO A 328 9.87 20.72 -10.13
N GLN A 329 11.00 21.27 -10.55
CA GLN A 329 11.13 21.87 -11.87
C GLN A 329 11.14 20.80 -12.97
N TRP A 330 10.67 21.17 -14.16
CA TRP A 330 10.71 20.28 -15.33
C TRP A 330 12.16 19.87 -15.64
N PRO A 331 12.50 18.57 -15.64
CA PRO A 331 13.89 18.14 -15.77
C PRO A 331 14.32 18.10 -17.24
N VAL A 332 14.72 19.25 -17.79
CA VAL A 332 15.11 19.38 -19.22
C VAL A 332 16.16 18.35 -19.65
N GLU A 333 17.16 18.09 -18.81
CA GLU A 333 18.24 17.13 -19.09
C GLU A 333 17.75 15.68 -19.21
N ILE A 334 16.56 15.37 -18.67
CA ILE A 334 16.01 14.01 -18.63
C ILE A 334 14.80 13.90 -19.55
N ALA A 335 13.91 14.88 -19.55
CA ALA A 335 12.63 14.86 -20.26
C ALA A 335 12.63 15.67 -21.57
N GLY A 336 13.73 16.34 -21.88
CA GLY A 336 13.88 17.19 -23.06
C GLY A 336 13.32 18.60 -22.86
N ALA A 337 13.77 19.51 -23.74
CA ALA A 337 13.33 20.90 -23.74
C ALA A 337 11.88 21.02 -24.25
N LEU A 338 11.09 21.87 -23.59
CA LEU A 338 9.76 22.24 -24.05
C LEU A 338 9.86 23.20 -25.25
N SER A 339 8.94 23.08 -26.22
CA SER A 339 8.86 24.01 -27.34
C SER A 339 8.45 25.40 -26.86
N ALA A 340 9.34 26.39 -27.00
CA ALA A 340 9.10 27.77 -26.58
C ALA A 340 7.84 28.37 -27.23
N GLU A 341 7.60 28.07 -28.50
CA GLU A 341 6.38 28.49 -29.21
C GLU A 341 5.11 27.91 -28.57
N LYS A 342 5.09 26.59 -28.30
CA LYS A 342 3.95 25.94 -27.66
C LYS A 342 3.72 26.44 -26.24
N VAL A 343 4.79 26.69 -25.48
CA VAL A 343 4.70 27.29 -24.13
C VAL A 343 4.08 28.68 -24.21
N ALA A 344 4.50 29.52 -25.17
CA ALA A 344 3.95 30.86 -25.34
C ALA A 344 2.46 30.83 -25.74
N VAL A 345 2.05 29.91 -26.61
CA VAL A 345 0.63 29.69 -26.94
C VAL A 345 -0.14 29.19 -25.73
N GLY A 346 0.40 28.22 -24.99
CA GLY A 346 -0.22 27.68 -23.79
C GLY A 346 -0.43 28.72 -22.70
N LYS A 347 0.54 29.64 -22.51
CA LYS A 347 0.41 30.74 -21.55
C LYS A 347 -0.80 31.63 -21.86
N LYS A 348 -1.00 32.00 -23.12
CA LYS A 348 -2.16 32.82 -23.55
C LYS A 348 -3.51 32.14 -23.33
N LEU A 349 -3.53 30.80 -23.28
CA LEU A 349 -4.75 30.03 -23.01
C LEU A 349 -4.99 29.83 -21.51
N TYR A 350 -3.91 29.84 -20.71
CA TYR A 350 -3.95 29.63 -19.27
C TYR A 350 -4.28 30.91 -18.51
N ASP A 351 -3.66 32.03 -18.88
CA ASP A 351 -3.98 33.37 -18.37
C ASP A 351 -5.40 33.79 -18.81
#